data_AF-A0A2N5YPW0-F1
#
_entry.id   AF-A0A2N5YPW0-F1
#
_cell.length_a   1.000
_cell.length_b   1.000
_cell.length_c   1.000
_cell.angle_alpha   90.00
_cell.angle_beta   90.00
_cell.angle_gamma   90.00
#
_symmetry.space_group_name_H-M   'P 1'
#
loop_
_entity.id
_entity.type
_entity.pdbx_description
1 polymer ?
#
loop_
_entity_poly.entity_id
_entity_poly.type
_entity_poly.pdbx_seq_one_letter_code
_entity_poly.pdbx_strand_id
1 'polypeptide(L)'
;MNLNRTIMKRIMLMLCVLFIILGNTVIAQTVIWSEDFESYTDGDTEAVDNNTANPSIDWSFGPGSAVNKVFANNPITGSLSFYHRQGTSTWTTETIDISMYSNVSISINLKETTCEDGDMIGTFYNID
;
A
#
# COMPACT_ATOMS: atom_id res chain seq x y z
N MET A 1 35.12 -13.48 -47.12
CA MET A 1 34.20 -14.61 -46.83
C MET A 1 32.79 -14.05 -46.88
N ASN A 2 32.01 -14.34 -47.92
CA ASN A 2 30.67 -13.76 -48.08
C ASN A 2 29.68 -14.52 -47.19
N LEU A 3 29.12 -13.84 -46.20
CA LEU A 3 28.10 -14.43 -45.33
C LEU A 3 26.82 -14.67 -46.16
N ASN A 4 26.30 -15.90 -46.13
CA ASN A 4 25.10 -16.27 -46.87
C ASN A 4 23.90 -15.42 -46.42
N ARG A 5 23.14 -14.86 -47.37
CA ARG A 5 21.93 -14.06 -47.13
C ARG A 5 20.92 -14.77 -46.21
N THR A 6 20.83 -16.10 -46.29
CA THR A 6 19.99 -16.93 -45.43
C THR A 6 20.51 -16.99 -43.99
N ILE A 7 21.83 -17.01 -43.79
CA ILE A 7 22.47 -16.99 -42.47
C ILE A 7 22.24 -15.62 -41.82
N MET A 8 22.39 -14.53 -42.58
CA MET A 8 22.15 -13.17 -42.08
C MET A 8 20.72 -12.96 -41.60
N LYS A 9 19.71 -13.49 -42.32
CA LYS A 9 18.31 -13.42 -41.91
C LYS A 9 18.04 -14.15 -40.58
N ARG A 10 18.69 -15.31 -40.37
CA ARG A 10 18.54 -16.10 -39.12
C ARG A 10 19.18 -15.39 -37.92
N ILE A 11 20.35 -14.79 -38.11
CA ILE A 11 21.02 -14.00 -37.07
C ILE A 11 20.17 -12.78 -36.69
N MET A 12 19.64 -12.07 -37.68
CA MET A 12 18.80 -10.90 -37.43
C MET A 12 17.51 -11.28 -36.69
N LEU A 13 16.88 -12.40 -37.06
CA LEU A 13 15.71 -12.92 -36.35
C LEU A 13 16.05 -13.29 -34.90
N MET A 14 17.17 -13.96 -34.65
CA MET A 14 17.61 -14.29 -33.29
C MET A 14 17.86 -13.04 -32.45
N LEU A 15 18.47 -12.00 -33.03
CA LEU A 15 18.71 -10.73 -32.34
C LEU A 15 17.40 -10.00 -32.01
N CYS A 16 16.43 -9.99 -32.92
CA CYS A 16 15.10 -9.44 -32.65
C CYS A 16 14.39 -10.20 -31.52
N VAL A 17 14.45 -11.53 -31.52
CA VAL A 17 13.86 -12.35 -30.45
C VAL A 17 14.55 -12.11 -29.11
N LEU A 18 15.88 -12.00 -29.10
CA LEU A 18 16.65 -11.69 -27.90
C LEU A 18 16.28 -10.31 -27.33
N PHE A 19 16.13 -9.30 -28.17
CA PHE A 19 15.69 -7.97 -27.74
C PHE A 19 14.27 -7.97 -27.17
N ILE A 20 13.36 -8.77 -27.72
CA ILE A 20 12.00 -8.92 -27.18
C ILE A 20 12.04 -9.61 -25.81
N ILE A 21 12.88 -10.63 -25.62
CA ILE A 21 12.98 -11.34 -24.33
C ILE A 21 13.62 -10.45 -23.26
N LEU A 22 14.66 -9.69 -23.61
CA LEU A 22 15.39 -8.84 -22.66
C LEU A 22 14.73 -7.48 -22.40
N GLY A 23 13.84 -7.01 -23.30
CA GLY A 23 13.19 -5.70 -23.20
C GLY A 23 11.94 -5.67 -22.31
N ASN A 24 11.42 -6.82 -21.88
CA ASN A 24 10.22 -6.88 -21.06
C ASN A 24 10.56 -6.84 -19.57
N THR A 25 10.88 -5.65 -19.04
CA THR A 25 10.80 -5.43 -17.59
C THR A 25 9.34 -5.22 -17.22
N VAL A 26 8.65 -6.30 -16.82
CA VAL A 26 7.31 -6.18 -16.23
C VAL A 26 7.47 -5.56 -14.86
N ILE A 27 7.00 -4.32 -14.69
CA ILE A 27 6.83 -3.73 -13.36
C ILE A 27 5.54 -4.31 -12.80
N ALA A 28 5.65 -5.36 -12.00
CA ALA A 28 4.52 -5.88 -11.27
C ALA A 28 4.24 -4.96 -10.08
N GLN A 29 3.00 -4.46 -9.98
CA GLN A 29 2.54 -3.82 -8.75
C GLN A 29 2.38 -4.92 -7.70
N THR A 30 2.92 -4.67 -6.50
CA THR A 30 2.70 -5.53 -5.33
C THR A 30 2.21 -4.67 -4.19
N VAL A 31 1.34 -5.25 -3.35
CA VAL A 31 0.97 -4.65 -2.07
C VAL A 31 2.10 -4.95 -1.10
N ILE A 32 2.73 -3.90 -0.58
CA ILE A 32 3.86 -4.01 0.36
C ILE A 32 3.40 -3.95 1.81
N TRP A 33 2.25 -3.30 2.04
CA TRP A 33 1.59 -3.18 3.32
C TRP A 33 0.12 -2.82 3.07
N SER A 34 -0.79 -3.40 3.84
CA SER A 34 -2.21 -3.09 3.77
C SER A 34 -2.87 -3.38 5.11
N GLU A 35 -3.88 -2.60 5.43
CA GLU A 35 -4.73 -2.81 6.58
C GLU A 35 -6.21 -2.83 6.14
N ASP A 36 -6.93 -3.88 6.52
CA ASP A 36 -8.35 -4.09 6.19
C ASP A 36 -9.26 -4.11 7.43
N PHE A 37 -8.67 -4.11 8.63
CA PHE A 37 -9.28 -4.11 9.94
C PHE A 37 -10.13 -5.33 10.31
N GLU A 38 -10.19 -6.37 9.47
CA GLU A 38 -11.10 -7.51 9.67
C GLU A 38 -10.60 -8.49 10.74
N SER A 39 -9.34 -8.37 11.17
CA SER A 39 -8.73 -9.22 12.19
C SER A 39 -8.88 -8.69 13.63
N TYR A 40 -9.41 -7.47 13.81
CA TYR A 40 -9.53 -6.82 15.11
C TYR A 40 -10.88 -7.02 15.77
N THR A 41 -10.98 -6.60 17.02
CA THR A 41 -12.22 -6.52 17.79
C THR A 41 -12.79 -5.11 17.74
N ASP A 42 -14.12 -4.99 17.79
CA ASP A 42 -14.78 -3.70 18.00
C ASP A 42 -14.28 -3.04 19.30
N GLY A 43 -13.71 -1.85 19.17
CA GLY A 43 -13.10 -1.12 20.28
C GLY A 43 -11.59 -1.07 20.26
N ASP A 44 -10.91 -1.83 19.41
CA ASP A 44 -9.45 -1.87 19.38
C ASP A 44 -8.86 -0.50 19.00
N THR A 45 -7.88 -0.06 19.79
CA THR A 45 -7.21 1.25 19.65
C THR A 45 -5.78 1.16 19.15
N GLU A 46 -5.28 -0.05 18.96
CA GLU A 46 -3.95 -0.35 18.45
C GLU A 46 -4.00 -1.70 17.74
N ALA A 47 -3.08 -1.90 16.80
CA ALA A 47 -2.93 -3.19 16.14
C ALA A 47 -2.34 -4.24 17.09
N VAL A 48 -2.56 -5.50 16.75
CA VAL A 48 -1.73 -6.59 17.26
C VAL A 48 -0.52 -6.67 16.35
N ASP A 49 0.68 -6.65 16.93
CA ASP A 49 1.92 -6.99 16.22
C ASP A 49 1.81 -8.44 15.71
N ASN A 50 1.47 -8.58 14.43
CA ASN A 50 1.25 -9.86 13.78
C ASN A 50 2.37 -10.20 12.77
N ASN A 51 3.40 -9.36 12.70
CA ASN A 51 4.38 -9.44 11.64
C ASN A 51 5.77 -9.84 12.18
N THR A 52 6.33 -10.93 11.62
CA THR A 52 7.63 -11.45 12.06
C THR A 52 8.83 -10.63 11.60
N ALA A 53 8.65 -9.74 10.61
CA ALA A 53 9.73 -9.00 9.97
C ALA A 53 10.06 -7.69 10.70
N ASN A 54 9.08 -7.09 11.36
CA ASN A 54 9.19 -5.87 12.12
C ASN A 54 8.36 -6.01 13.42
N PRO A 55 9.00 -6.31 14.58
CA PRO A 55 8.30 -6.57 15.83
C PRO A 55 7.81 -5.27 16.49
N SER A 56 6.94 -4.56 15.79
CA SER A 56 6.31 -3.31 16.22
C SER A 56 4.83 -3.40 15.93
N ILE A 57 4.04 -2.68 16.71
CA ILE A 57 2.59 -2.58 16.49
C ILE A 57 2.35 -2.02 15.08
N ASP A 58 1.60 -2.75 14.24
CA ASP A 58 1.35 -2.39 12.83
C ASP A 58 0.75 -0.99 12.67
N TRP A 59 -0.07 -0.55 13.63
CA TRP A 59 -0.55 0.82 13.72
C TRP A 59 -1.03 1.22 15.12
N SER A 60 -0.98 2.53 15.40
CA SER A 60 -1.49 3.09 16.65
C SER A 60 -2.12 4.47 16.47
N PHE A 61 -2.89 4.89 17.46
CA PHE A 61 -3.42 6.25 17.52
C PHE A 61 -2.48 7.20 18.23
N GLY A 62 -2.28 8.37 17.62
CA GLY A 62 -1.54 9.46 18.23
C GLY A 62 -2.27 10.07 19.43
N PRO A 63 -1.58 10.84 20.29
CA PRO A 63 -2.22 11.53 21.42
C PRO A 63 -3.45 12.35 20.99
N GLY A 64 -4.52 12.35 21.79
CA GLY A 64 -5.76 13.08 21.49
C GLY A 64 -6.78 12.33 20.62
N SER A 65 -6.43 11.12 20.16
CA SER A 65 -7.23 10.28 19.27
C SER A 65 -8.08 9.23 20.02
N ALA A 66 -8.38 9.44 21.30
CA ALA A 66 -8.99 8.42 22.17
C ALA A 66 -10.42 7.98 21.80
N VAL A 67 -11.07 8.70 20.87
CA VAL A 67 -12.39 8.35 20.32
C VAL A 67 -12.31 7.43 19.11
N ASN A 68 -11.10 7.15 18.64
CA ASN A 68 -10.85 6.33 17.48
C ASN A 68 -10.69 4.88 17.85
N LYS A 69 -11.22 4.03 16.99
CA LYS A 69 -11.20 2.59 17.18
C LYS A 69 -11.56 1.89 15.88
N VAL A 70 -11.22 0.62 15.82
CA VAL A 70 -11.90 -0.30 14.93
C VAL A 70 -13.36 -0.42 15.38
N PHE A 71 -14.29 -0.37 14.43
CA PHE A 71 -15.71 -0.30 14.72
C PHE A 71 -16.54 -1.04 13.66
N ALA A 72 -17.59 -1.73 14.08
CA ALA A 72 -18.46 -2.51 13.19
C ALA A 72 -19.58 -1.67 12.51
N ASN A 73 -19.60 -0.36 12.76
CA ASN A 73 -20.60 0.53 12.19
C ASN A 73 -20.03 1.29 11.00
N ASN A 74 -20.80 1.32 9.91
CA ASN A 74 -20.42 1.92 8.63
C ASN A 74 -19.14 1.35 7.99
N PRO A 75 -18.93 0.02 7.94
CA PRO A 75 -17.77 -0.54 7.28
C PRO A 75 -17.71 -0.09 5.81
N ILE A 76 -16.49 0.16 5.36
CA ILE A 76 -16.19 0.48 3.95
C ILE A 76 -16.22 -0.81 3.12
N THR A 77 -15.60 -1.85 3.67
CA THR A 77 -15.56 -3.23 3.19
C THR A 77 -15.67 -4.16 4.39
N GLY A 78 -16.11 -5.40 4.19
CA GLY A 78 -16.16 -6.38 5.27
C GLY A 78 -17.12 -6.01 6.41
N SER A 79 -16.72 -6.34 7.63
CA SER A 79 -17.51 -6.20 8.86
C SER A 79 -17.02 -5.06 9.75
N LEU A 80 -15.78 -4.63 9.59
CA LEU A 80 -15.12 -3.65 10.45
C LEU A 80 -14.49 -2.53 9.61
N SER A 81 -14.35 -1.36 10.21
CA SER A 81 -13.53 -0.30 9.65
C SER A 81 -12.93 0.57 10.75
N PHE A 82 -11.92 1.34 10.37
CA PHE A 82 -11.52 2.50 11.15
C PHE A 82 -12.69 3.48 11.31
N TYR A 83 -12.94 3.94 12.54
CA TYR A 83 -13.96 4.94 12.85
C TYR A 83 -13.37 6.13 13.60
N HIS A 84 -13.61 7.32 13.05
CA HIS A 84 -13.39 8.61 13.70
C HIS A 84 -14.68 9.43 13.65
N ARG A 85 -14.97 10.21 14.70
CA ARG A 85 -16.21 11.00 14.79
C ARG A 85 -15.98 12.50 14.90
N GLN A 86 -14.98 12.95 15.66
CA GLN A 86 -14.81 14.35 16.01
C GLN A 86 -13.36 14.72 16.28
N GLY A 87 -12.97 15.90 15.80
CA GLY A 87 -11.67 16.52 16.03
C GLY A 87 -10.65 16.16 14.96
N THR A 88 -9.38 16.42 15.25
CA THR A 88 -8.28 15.94 14.42
C THR A 88 -7.70 14.70 15.08
N SER A 89 -7.60 13.64 14.30
CA SER A 89 -7.00 12.39 14.70
C SER A 89 -5.74 12.15 13.89
N THR A 90 -4.76 11.52 14.52
CA THR A 90 -3.62 10.94 13.81
C THR A 90 -3.60 9.44 14.05
N TRP A 91 -3.58 8.71 12.95
CA TRP A 91 -3.29 7.29 12.91
C TRP A 91 -1.94 7.13 12.24
N THR A 92 -1.09 6.27 12.81
CA THR A 92 0.28 6.08 12.34
C THR A 92 0.55 4.60 12.22
N THR A 93 1.02 4.18 11.06
CA THR A 93 1.49 2.82 10.82
C THR A 93 2.85 2.62 11.47
N GLU A 94 3.29 1.38 11.53
CA GLU A 94 4.69 1.03 11.69
C GLU A 94 5.57 1.61 10.55
N THR A 95 6.89 1.44 10.69
CA THR A 95 7.84 1.75 9.62
C THR A 95 7.77 0.69 8.53
N ILE A 96 7.49 1.10 7.30
CA ILE A 96 7.42 0.22 6.13
C ILE A 96 8.69 0.42 5.30
N ASP A 97 9.49 -0.64 5.13
CA ASP A 97 10.68 -0.60 4.28
C ASP A 97 10.29 -0.57 2.80
N ILE A 98 10.53 0.58 2.17
CA ILE A 98 10.28 0.81 0.75
C ILE A 98 11.55 0.86 -0.10
N SER A 99 12.72 0.54 0.46
CA SER A 99 14.03 0.72 -0.19
C SER A 99 14.20 -0.06 -1.50
N MET A 100 13.45 -1.15 -1.68
CA MET A 100 13.47 -1.97 -2.90
C MET A 100 12.55 -1.45 -4.01
N TYR A 101 11.77 -0.40 -3.77
CA TYR A 101 10.75 0.09 -4.70
C TYR A 101 11.13 1.46 -5.27
N SER A 102 11.08 1.58 -6.60
CA SER A 102 11.35 2.84 -7.30
C SER A 102 10.16 3.78 -7.35
N ASN A 103 8.95 3.26 -7.16
CA ASN A 103 7.70 4.00 -7.14
C ASN A 103 6.77 3.39 -6.09
N VAL A 104 6.24 4.23 -5.22
CA VAL A 104 5.30 3.83 -4.16
C VAL A 104 4.03 4.67 -4.31
N SER A 105 2.88 4.02 -4.25
CA SER A 105 1.57 4.68 -4.22
C SER A 105 0.90 4.40 -2.89
N ILE A 106 0.38 5.44 -2.26
CA ILE A 106 -0.46 5.32 -1.07
C ILE A 106 -1.92 5.48 -1.51
N SER A 107 -2.80 4.61 -1.02
CA SER A 107 -4.23 4.66 -1.27
C SER A 107 -4.98 4.55 0.05
N ILE A 108 -6.01 5.38 0.22
CA ILE A 108 -6.90 5.35 1.37
C ILE A 108 -8.32 5.27 0.83
N ASN A 109 -9.05 4.24 1.25
CA ASN A 109 -10.49 4.17 1.03
C ASN A 109 -11.18 4.76 2.26
N LEU A 110 -12.06 5.72 2.01
CA LEU A 110 -12.81 6.43 3.05
C LEU A 110 -14.31 6.42 2.72
N LYS A 111 -15.14 6.38 3.75
CA LYS A 111 -16.59 6.51 3.64
C LYS A 111 -17.05 7.62 4.57
N GLU A 112 -17.34 8.76 3.98
CA GLU A 112 -17.92 9.90 4.70
C GLU A 112 -19.43 9.94 4.50
N THR A 113 -20.16 10.19 5.59
CA THR A 113 -21.64 10.35 5.53
C THR A 113 -22.02 11.81 5.30
N THR A 114 -21.23 12.73 5.86
CA THR A 114 -21.38 14.18 5.72
C THR A 114 -19.99 14.77 5.58
N CYS A 115 -19.78 15.60 4.56
CA CYS A 115 -18.54 16.35 4.37
C CYS A 115 -18.86 17.82 4.62
N GLU A 116 -18.33 18.38 5.70
CA GLU A 116 -18.47 19.77 6.11
C GLU A 116 -17.23 20.58 5.70
N ASP A 117 -17.37 21.91 5.70
CA ASP A 117 -16.25 22.80 5.45
C ASP A 117 -15.17 22.61 6.53
N GLY A 118 -13.99 22.13 6.10
CA GLY A 118 -12.85 21.84 6.98
C GLY A 118 -12.52 20.35 7.13
N ASP A 119 -13.38 19.45 6.65
CA ASP A 119 -13.08 18.03 6.64
C ASP A 119 -11.93 17.73 5.66
N MET A 120 -10.91 17.03 6.15
CA MET A 120 -9.73 16.69 5.37
C MET A 120 -9.10 15.38 5.82
N ILE A 121 -8.50 14.68 4.86
CA ILE A 121 -7.54 13.61 5.12
C ILE A 121 -6.17 14.09 4.67
N GLY A 122 -5.25 14.23 5.63
CA GLY A 122 -3.85 14.51 5.37
C GLY A 122 -3.05 13.22 5.42
N THR A 123 -2.36 12.88 4.33
CA THR A 123 -1.40 11.78 4.30
C THR A 123 0.01 12.35 4.32
N PHE A 124 0.78 11.98 5.33
CA PHE A 124 2.16 12.38 5.48
C PHE A 124 3.04 11.13 5.48
N TYR A 125 4.18 11.20 4.82
CA TYR A 125 5.20 10.17 4.85
C TYR A 125 6.55 10.84 5.08
N ASN A 126 7.48 10.10 5.69
CA ASN A 126 8.84 10.56 5.90
C ASN A 126 9.81 9.54 5.31
N ILE A 127 10.80 10.04 4.58
CA ILE A 127 11.90 9.29 3.96
C ILE A 127 13.22 9.86 4.50
N ASP A 128 13.38 9.83 5.82
CA ASP A 128 14.65 10.19 6.46
C ASP A 128 15.74 9.15 6.16
#